data_AF-A0A1M3CBH5-F1
#
_entry.id   AF-A0A1M3CBH5-F1
#
_cell.length_a   1.000
_cell.length_b   1.000
_cell.length_c   1.000
_cell.angle_alpha   90.00
_cell.angle_beta   90.00
_cell.angle_gamma   90.00
#
_symmetry.space_group_name_H-M   'P 1'
#
loop_
_entity.id
_entity.type
_entity.pdbx_description
1 polymer ?
#
loop_
_entity_poly.entity_id
_entity_poly.type
_entity_poly.pdbx_seq_one_letter_code
_entity_poly.pdbx_strand_id
1 'polypeptide(L)'
;MVEEDQKRKLPAMIVINQHDLVTGRAKAHEPLREILRESGVALASQPIARRASYQSIGAAGTLQTVTKSDPKAIAEMETLLGELLTLYRSTATEALL
;
A
#
# COMPACT_ATOMS: atom_id res chain seq x y z
N MET A 1 22.06 13.70 8.04
CA MET A 1 20.93 12.79 7.79
C MET A 1 19.68 13.67 7.77
N VAL A 2 18.87 13.63 6.71
CA VAL A 2 17.81 14.65 6.44
C VAL A 2 16.62 14.55 7.41
N GLU A 3 16.67 13.65 8.39
CA GLU A 3 15.57 13.36 9.32
C GLU A 3 15.60 14.16 10.64
N GLU A 4 16.68 14.87 10.98
CA GLU A 4 16.79 15.55 12.28
C GLU A 4 16.19 16.96 12.35
N ASP A 5 15.92 17.63 11.22
CA ASP A 5 15.79 19.10 11.22
C ASP A 5 14.35 19.65 11.16
N GLN A 6 13.30 18.81 11.17
CA GLN A 6 11.91 19.31 11.07
C GLN A 6 10.89 18.84 12.11
N LYS A 7 11.19 17.89 13.01
CA LYS A 7 10.25 17.33 14.03
C LYS A 7 8.83 16.94 13.52
N ARG A 8 8.57 16.98 12.22
CA ARG A 8 7.29 16.59 11.61
C ARG A 8 7.35 15.09 11.37
N LYS A 9 6.45 14.35 12.02
CA LYS A 9 6.26 12.93 11.75
C LYS A 9 5.80 12.80 10.30
N LEU A 10 6.59 12.11 9.47
CA LEU A 10 6.20 11.83 8.10
C LEU A 10 5.02 10.84 8.10
N PRO A 11 3.96 11.08 7.30
CA PRO A 11 2.90 10.09 7.13
C PRO A 11 3.49 8.79 6.59
N ALA A 12 3.23 7.68 7.28
CA ALA A 12 3.71 6.36 6.92
C ALA A 12 2.54 5.38 6.82
N MET A 13 2.63 4.46 5.86
CA MET A 13 1.65 3.40 5.64
C MET A 13 2.34 2.07 5.39
N ILE A 14 1.84 1.03 6.06
CA ILE A 14 2.29 -0.35 5.89
C ILE A 14 1.42 -1.03 4.83
N VAL A 15 2.05 -1.68 3.86
CA VAL A 15 1.37 -2.39 2.77
C VAL A 15 1.87 -3.84 2.73
N ILE A 16 0.95 -4.80 2.83
CA ILE A 16 1.29 -6.23 2.68
C ILE A 16 1.30 -6.55 1.18
N ASN A 17 2.47 -6.89 0.64
CA ASN A 17 2.65 -7.20 -0.78
C ASN A 17 2.85 -8.70 -1.05
N GLN A 18 2.72 -9.10 -2.32
CA GLN A 18 2.82 -10.47 -2.82
C GLN A 18 1.90 -11.46 -2.11
N HIS A 19 0.70 -10.98 -1.77
CA HIS A 19 -0.27 -11.80 -1.08
C HIS A 19 -0.76 -12.93 -1.98
N ASP A 20 -0.47 -14.15 -1.57
CA ASP A 20 -0.85 -15.36 -2.26
C ASP A 20 -2.33 -15.66 -1.94
N LEU A 21 -3.20 -15.56 -2.94
CA LEU A 21 -4.64 -15.75 -2.78
C LEU A 21 -5.01 -17.24 -2.60
N VAL A 22 -4.03 -18.15 -2.62
CA VAL A 22 -4.24 -19.56 -2.31
C VAL A 22 -4.73 -19.69 -0.86
N THR A 23 -5.89 -20.33 -0.74
CA THR A 23 -6.88 -20.30 0.36
C THR A 23 -6.38 -20.58 1.79
N GLY A 24 -5.14 -21.04 1.97
CA GLY A 24 -4.50 -21.22 3.29
C GLY A 24 -3.67 -20.03 3.78
N ARG A 25 -3.03 -19.27 2.87
CA ARG A 25 -2.11 -18.18 3.23
C ARG A 25 -2.81 -16.85 3.45
N ALA A 26 -3.95 -16.63 2.78
CA ALA A 26 -4.76 -15.43 2.99
C ALA A 26 -5.23 -15.28 4.45
N LYS A 27 -5.50 -16.39 5.14
CA LYS A 27 -5.85 -16.40 6.58
C LYS A 27 -4.63 -16.23 7.50
N ALA A 28 -3.41 -16.48 7.01
CA ALA A 28 -2.19 -16.43 7.83
C ALA A 28 -1.75 -15.01 8.18
N HIS A 29 -2.31 -13.99 7.51
CA HIS A 29 -1.94 -12.61 7.76
C HIS A 29 -2.74 -11.93 8.87
N GLU A 30 -3.87 -12.48 9.34
CA GLU A 30 -4.65 -11.80 10.40
C GLU A 30 -3.84 -11.55 11.68
N PRO A 31 -3.04 -12.51 12.20
CA PRO A 31 -2.16 -12.26 13.34
C PRO A 31 -1.10 -11.18 13.05
N LEU A 32 -0.55 -11.16 11.83
CA LEU A 32 0.39 -10.11 11.43
C LEU A 32 -0.30 -8.74 11.37
N ARG A 33 -1.53 -8.68 10.85
CA ARG A 33 -2.30 -7.43 10.79
C ARG A 33 -2.59 -6.89 12.19
N GLU A 34 -2.89 -7.75 13.14
CA GLU A 34 -3.08 -7.37 14.54
C GLU A 34 -1.83 -6.73 15.13
N ILE A 35 -0.67 -7.39 15.01
CA ILE A 35 0.62 -6.84 15.47
C ILE A 35 0.93 -5.50 14.79
N LEU A 36 0.68 -5.38 13.48
CA LEU A 36 0.96 -4.15 12.75
C LEU A 36 0.02 -3.00 13.16
N ARG A 37 -1.23 -3.28 13.56
CA ARG A 37 -2.16 -2.26 14.08
C ARG A 37 -1.67 -1.64 15.39
N GLU A 38 -0.98 -2.42 16.22
CA GLU A 38 -0.40 -1.93 17.48
C GLU A 38 0.74 -0.92 17.27
N SER A 39 1.36 -0.89 16.09
CA SER A 39 2.46 0.04 15.78
C SER A 39 2.05 1.52 15.72
N GLY A 40 0.74 1.80 15.63
CA GLY A 40 0.23 3.16 15.42
C GLY A 40 0.49 3.74 14.03
N VAL A 41 1.09 2.95 13.12
CA VAL A 41 1.26 3.29 11.70
C VAL A 41 0.02 2.85 10.92
N ALA A 42 -0.42 3.65 9.96
CA ALA A 42 -1.55 3.29 9.12
C ALA A 42 -1.28 1.97 8.37
N LEU A 43 -2.26 1.09 8.31
CA LEU A 43 -2.19 -0.18 7.57
C LEU A 43 -3.16 -0.11 6.40
N ALA A 44 -2.68 -0.44 5.19
CA ALA A 44 -3.53 -0.47 4.01
C ALA A 44 -4.72 -1.44 4.21
N SER A 45 -5.90 -1.06 3.72
CA SER A 45 -7.13 -1.83 3.98
C SER A 45 -7.09 -3.22 3.34
N GLN A 46 -6.39 -3.32 2.21
CA GLN A 46 -6.24 -4.55 1.44
C GLN A 46 -4.77 -4.84 1.13
N PRO A 47 -4.36 -6.12 1.11
CA PRO A 47 -3.05 -6.50 0.63
C PRO A 47 -2.98 -6.40 -0.89
N ILE A 48 -1.77 -6.25 -1.42
CA ILE A 48 -1.50 -6.32 -2.86
C ILE A 48 -1.24 -7.78 -3.25
N ALA A 49 -2.10 -8.31 -4.13
CA ALA A 49 -2.02 -9.70 -4.54
C ALA A 49 -0.79 -9.96 -5.42
N ARG A 50 -0.28 -11.19 -5.39
CA ARG A 50 0.71 -11.63 -6.37
C ARG A 50 0.02 -11.78 -7.75
N ARG A 51 0.37 -10.92 -8.70
CA ARG A 51 -0.19 -10.92 -10.07
C ARG A 51 0.91 -10.92 -11.12
N ALA A 52 0.67 -11.62 -12.23
CA ALA A 52 1.58 -11.65 -13.37
C ALA A 52 1.70 -10.26 -14.04
N SER A 53 0.62 -9.46 -14.00
CA SER A 53 0.60 -8.08 -14.49
C SER A 53 1.67 -7.23 -13.83
N TYR A 54 1.79 -7.27 -12.50
CA TYR A 54 2.87 -6.57 -11.76
C TYR A 54 4.27 -7.02 -12.18
N GLN A 55 4.46 -8.29 -12.50
CA GLN A 55 5.76 -8.83 -12.95
C GLN A 55 6.08 -8.45 -14.40
N SER A 56 5.05 -8.25 -15.22
CA SER A 56 5.19 -7.86 -16.63
C SER A 56 5.45 -6.36 -16.82
N ILE A 57 5.32 -5.57 -15.75
CA ILE A 57 5.74 -4.17 -15.74
C ILE A 57 7.27 -4.15 -15.77
N GLY A 58 7.85 -4.05 -16.96
CA GLY A 58 9.28 -3.83 -17.15
C GLY A 58 9.73 -2.44 -16.65
N ALA A 59 10.98 -2.08 -16.92
CA ALA A 59 11.64 -0.88 -16.36
C ALA A 59 10.98 0.48 -16.66
N ALA A 60 10.07 0.57 -17.63
CA ALA A 60 9.37 1.81 -17.99
C ALA A 60 7.85 1.61 -18.19
N GLY A 61 7.31 0.45 -17.80
CA GLY A 61 5.89 0.16 -17.97
C GLY A 61 5.05 0.67 -16.80
N THR A 62 3.74 0.72 -17.01
CA THR A 62 2.73 0.82 -15.95
C THR A 62 1.67 -0.25 -16.17
N LEU A 63 0.76 -0.45 -15.22
CA LEU A 63 -0.43 -1.29 -15.44
C LEU A 63 -1.31 -0.81 -16.61
N GLN A 64 -1.15 0.44 -17.04
CA GLN A 64 -1.87 0.99 -18.19
C GLN A 64 -1.19 0.66 -19.53
N THR A 65 0.08 0.22 -19.52
CA THR A 65 0.88 -0.06 -20.73
C THR A 65 1.23 -1.53 -20.89
N VAL A 66 0.82 -2.41 -19.97
CA VAL A 66 1.03 -3.86 -20.12
C VAL A 66 0.16 -4.41 -21.25
N THR A 67 0.71 -5.36 -22.01
CA THR A 67 0.05 -5.95 -23.19
C THR A 67 -1.30 -6.60 -22.87
N LYS A 68 -1.43 -7.13 -21.65
CA LYS A 68 -2.67 -7.70 -21.14
C LYS A 68 -3.13 -6.92 -19.92
N SER A 69 -4.22 -6.18 -20.08
CA SER A 69 -4.84 -5.43 -18.97
C SER A 69 -5.26 -6.37 -17.84
N ASP A 70 -4.98 -5.95 -16.60
CA ASP A 70 -5.44 -6.61 -15.37
C ASP A 70 -6.25 -5.60 -14.55
N PRO A 71 -7.58 -5.53 -14.75
CA PRO A 71 -8.44 -4.57 -14.06
C PRO A 71 -8.41 -4.69 -12.54
N LYS A 72 -8.12 -5.89 -12.02
CA LYS A 72 -8.01 -6.10 -10.58
C LYS A 72 -6.72 -5.52 -10.02
N ALA A 73 -5.60 -5.65 -10.75
CA ALA A 73 -4.35 -4.98 -10.38
C ALA A 73 -4.52 -3.44 -10.39
N ILE A 74 -5.23 -2.92 -11.40
CA ILE A 74 -5.51 -1.48 -11.50
C ILE A 74 -6.33 -1.01 -10.30
N ALA A 75 -7.44 -1.69 -9.98
CA ALA A 75 -8.28 -1.34 -8.84
C ALA A 75 -7.55 -1.41 -7.49
N GLU A 76 -6.66 -2.41 -7.31
CA GLU A 76 -5.80 -2.52 -6.12
C GLU A 76 -4.89 -1.29 -5.98
N MET A 77 -4.22 -0.87 -7.05
CA MET A 77 -3.34 0.30 -7.04
C MET A 77 -4.10 1.61 -6.87
N GLU A 78 -5.28 1.74 -7.47
CA GLU A 78 -6.14 2.92 -7.32
C GLU A 78 -6.66 3.05 -5.88
N THR A 79 -7.04 1.94 -5.25
CA THR A 79 -7.44 1.90 -3.83
C THR A 79 -6.28 2.33 -2.94
N LEU A 80 -5.10 1.76 -3.13
CA LEU A 80 -3.90 2.11 -2.37
C LEU A 80 -3.51 3.59 -2.54
N LEU A 81 -3.58 4.11 -3.76
CA LEU A 81 -3.33 5.52 -4.04
C LEU A 81 -4.34 6.41 -3.30
N GLY A 82 -5.62 6.04 -3.30
CA GLY A 82 -6.67 6.76 -2.56
C GLY A 82 -6.40 6.81 -1.05
N GLU A 83 -5.96 5.70 -0.47
CA GLU A 83 -5.59 5.62 0.95
C GLU A 83 -4.37 6.50 1.27
N LEU A 84 -3.32 6.44 0.44
CA LEU A 84 -2.12 7.28 0.58
C LEU A 84 -2.45 8.78 0.54
N LEU A 85 -3.28 9.19 -0.42
CA LEU A 85 -3.72 10.58 -0.54
C LEU A 85 -4.57 11.02 0.66
N THR A 86 -5.40 10.13 1.18
CA THR A 86 -6.21 10.40 2.39
C THR A 86 -5.32 10.60 3.61
N LEU A 87 -4.33 9.73 3.82
CA LEU A 87 -3.36 9.84 4.91
C LEU A 87 -2.51 11.12 4.82
N TYR A 88 -2.06 11.47 3.61
CA TYR A 88 -1.31 12.70 3.39
C TYR A 88 -2.16 13.94 3.72
N ARG A 89 -3.43 13.95 3.32
CA ARG A 89 -4.33 15.07 3.60
C ARG A 89 -4.68 15.19 5.09
N SER A 90 -4.86 14.07 5.80
CA SER A 90 -5.15 14.12 7.24
C SER A 90 -3.98 14.69 8.03
N THR A 91 -2.75 14.28 7.71
CA THR A 91 -1.54 14.82 8.34
C THR A 91 -1.26 16.27 7.97
N ALA A 92 -1.56 16.70 6.74
CA ALA A 92 -1.48 18.11 6.35
C ALA A 92 -2.51 18.98 7.09
N THR A 93 -3.70 18.44 7.39
CA THR A 93 -4.76 19.14 8.12
C THR A 93 -4.39 19.30 9.60
N GLU A 94 -3.83 18.26 10.22
CA GLU A 94 -3.30 18.34 11.60
C GLU A 94 -2.14 19.33 11.73
N ALA A 95 -1.31 19.51 10.69
CA ALA A 95 -0.21 20.46 10.70
C ALA A 95 -0.64 21.94 10.58
N LEU A 96 -1.92 22.20 10.30
CA LEU A 96 -2.52 23.54 10.16
C LEU A 96 -3.36 23.95 11.38
N LEU A 97 -3.57 23.05 12.35
CA LEU A 97 -4.23 23.29 13.63
C LEU A 97 -3.21 23.48 14.75
#